data_AF-W8RYL3-F1
#
_entry.id   AF-W8RYL3-F1
#
_cell.length_a   1.000
_cell.length_b   1.000
_cell.length_c   1.000
_cell.angle_alpha   90.00
_cell.angle_beta   90.00
_cell.angle_gamma   90.00
#
_symmetry.space_group_name_H-M   'P 1'
#
loop_
_entity.id
_entity.type
_entity.pdbx_description
1 polymer ?
#
loop_
_entity_poly.entity_id
_entity_poly.type
_entity_poly.pdbx_seq_one_letter_code
_entity_poly.pdbx_strand_id
1 'polypeptide(L)'
;MDCLELAGLRVPDTRFLLLNEHGFLRPVIVQAAMGQDTTAPAPVSAASLLSAWLPQVDADTALSALEEVAGAVAGFWRGVAQRPERIGLHAAPRNFALDDHGPVFLDTFPPLIGYSREDMGRLILRFSESGLIRGIGTVLPGRVREIQDAWYTPAGSLLTLIEGAMALRPAAEAPALKDWATGFAAARLPEADRAALVEGLTRPRPILRPSRRGLRVGSNLRPNA
;
A
#
# COMPACT_ATOMS: atom_id res chain seq x y z
N MET A 1 -11.35 -13.41 5.14
CA MET A 1 -10.95 -12.06 4.64
C MET A 1 -11.66 -10.95 5.42
N ASP A 2 -12.52 -11.33 6.35
CA ASP A 2 -13.40 -10.50 7.17
C ASP A 2 -12.65 -9.46 8.00
N CYS A 3 -11.36 -9.66 8.26
CA CYS A 3 -10.57 -8.78 9.11
C CYS A 3 -10.35 -7.37 8.55
N LEU A 4 -10.24 -7.18 7.24
CA LEU A 4 -10.07 -5.86 6.62
C LEU A 4 -11.40 -5.08 6.59
N GLU A 5 -12.49 -5.77 6.29
CA GLU A 5 -13.83 -5.18 6.34
C GLU A 5 -14.26 -4.84 7.77
N LEU A 6 -13.97 -5.73 8.74
CA LEU A 6 -14.17 -5.47 10.17
C LEU A 6 -13.29 -4.33 10.68
N ALA A 7 -12.14 -4.09 10.05
CA ALA A 7 -11.31 -2.93 10.31
C ALA A 7 -11.84 -1.64 9.65
N GLY A 8 -12.88 -1.73 8.80
CA GLY A 8 -13.50 -0.58 8.15
C GLY A 8 -12.91 -0.21 6.80
N LEU A 9 -12.13 -1.10 6.17
CA LEU A 9 -11.69 -0.93 4.79
C LEU A 9 -12.64 -1.64 3.84
N ARG A 10 -13.03 -0.95 2.76
CA ARG A 10 -13.70 -1.58 1.62
C ARG A 10 -12.66 -2.34 0.80
N VAL A 11 -12.94 -3.59 0.49
CA VAL A 11 -12.10 -4.45 -0.37
C VAL A 11 -12.99 -5.10 -1.43
N PRO A 12 -12.45 -5.47 -2.62
CA PRO A 12 -13.20 -6.26 -3.59
C PRO A 12 -13.49 -7.66 -3.06
N ASP A 13 -14.45 -8.39 -3.66
CA ASP A 13 -14.63 -9.83 -3.38
C ASP A 13 -13.28 -10.52 -3.59
N THR A 14 -12.73 -11.08 -2.53
CA THR A 14 -11.37 -11.63 -2.54
C THR A 14 -11.36 -13.05 -2.02
N ARG A 15 -10.71 -13.93 -2.80
CA ARG A 15 -10.54 -15.34 -2.48
C ARG A 15 -9.07 -15.69 -2.37
N PHE A 16 -8.73 -16.44 -1.32
CA PHE A 16 -7.41 -17.04 -1.17
C PHE A 16 -7.49 -18.49 -1.62
N LEU A 17 -6.73 -18.82 -2.67
CA LEU A 17 -6.66 -20.15 -3.27
C LEU A 17 -5.26 -20.74 -3.06
N LEU A 18 -5.19 -22.06 -2.89
CA LEU A 18 -3.94 -22.80 -2.95
C LEU A 18 -3.92 -23.59 -4.26
N LEU A 19 -3.06 -23.20 -5.19
CA LEU A 19 -2.86 -23.93 -6.43
C LEU A 19 -1.79 -25.00 -6.20
N ASN A 20 -2.09 -26.26 -6.54
CA ASN A 20 -1.09 -27.32 -6.56
C ASN A 20 -0.43 -27.36 -7.94
N GLU A 21 0.84 -26.98 -8.01
CA GLU A 21 1.62 -26.97 -9.24
C GLU A 21 2.91 -27.78 -9.00
N HIS A 22 3.04 -28.92 -9.68
CA HIS A 22 4.18 -29.85 -9.53
C HIS A 22 4.48 -30.28 -8.08
N GLY A 23 3.45 -30.51 -7.27
CA GLY A 23 3.60 -30.94 -5.88
C GLY A 23 3.91 -29.79 -4.90
N PHE A 24 3.91 -28.53 -5.37
CA PHE A 24 4.03 -27.36 -4.51
C PHE A 24 2.69 -26.61 -4.42
N LEU A 25 2.29 -26.28 -3.20
CA LEU A 25 1.15 -25.40 -2.95
C LEU A 25 1.60 -23.95 -3.09
N ARG A 26 1.04 -23.24 -4.07
CA ARG A 26 1.25 -21.82 -4.32
C ARG A 26 0.04 -21.02 -3.85
N PRO A 27 0.20 -20.08 -2.91
CA PRO A 27 -0.88 -19.19 -2.54
C PRO A 27 -1.16 -18.20 -3.65
N VAL A 28 -2.43 -18.09 -4.05
CA VAL A 28 -2.92 -17.16 -5.05
C VAL A 28 -4.07 -16.39 -4.46
N ILE A 29 -4.03 -15.07 -4.60
CA ILE A 29 -5.13 -14.21 -4.21
C ILE A 29 -5.84 -13.77 -5.48
N VAL A 30 -7.14 -14.04 -5.54
CA VAL A 30 -8.01 -13.67 -6.65
C VAL A 30 -8.98 -12.63 -6.16
N GLN A 31 -8.97 -11.46 -6.79
CA GLN A 31 -9.88 -10.36 -6.49
C GLN A 31 -10.84 -10.16 -7.67
N ALA A 32 -12.09 -9.87 -7.38
CA ALA A 32 -13.02 -9.38 -8.37
C ALA A 32 -12.43 -8.12 -9.03
N ALA A 33 -12.41 -8.12 -10.36
CA ALA A 33 -11.98 -6.95 -11.10
C ALA A 33 -12.91 -5.78 -10.78
N MET A 34 -12.33 -4.65 -10.43
CA MET A 34 -13.10 -3.43 -10.24
C MET A 34 -13.40 -2.82 -11.61
N GLY A 35 -14.67 -2.86 -12.03
CA GLY A 35 -15.17 -2.20 -13.23
C GLY A 35 -14.68 -2.79 -14.55
N GLN A 36 -15.31 -3.87 -15.02
CA GLN A 36 -15.55 -4.11 -16.45
C GLN A 36 -16.94 -4.72 -16.63
N ASP A 37 -17.98 -3.90 -16.61
CA ASP A 37 -19.18 -4.28 -17.35
C ASP A 37 -18.89 -3.98 -18.83
N THR A 38 -18.60 -5.04 -19.58
CA THR A 38 -18.18 -4.97 -21.00
C THR A 38 -19.36 -4.82 -21.97
N THR A 39 -20.58 -4.59 -21.47
CA THR A 39 -21.80 -4.58 -22.30
C THR A 39 -22.39 -3.19 -22.58
N ALA A 40 -21.81 -2.12 -22.03
CA ALA A 40 -22.25 -0.74 -22.28
C ALA A 40 -21.05 0.22 -22.42
N PRO A 41 -21.17 1.34 -23.17
CA PRO A 41 -20.13 2.36 -23.23
C PRO A 41 -19.85 2.88 -21.81
N ALA A 42 -18.66 2.61 -21.30
CA ALA A 42 -18.30 2.81 -19.90
C ALA A 42 -18.50 4.28 -19.47
N PRO A 43 -19.30 4.56 -18.43
CA PRO A 43 -19.26 5.84 -17.75
C PRO A 43 -17.97 5.94 -16.92
N VAL A 44 -17.68 7.14 -16.44
CA VAL A 44 -16.56 7.53 -15.55
C VAL A 44 -16.61 6.81 -14.17
N SER A 45 -17.45 5.79 -13.99
CA SER A 45 -17.70 5.03 -12.76
C SER A 45 -16.90 3.71 -12.65
N ALA A 46 -15.90 3.48 -13.50
CA ALA A 46 -14.97 2.36 -13.34
C ALA A 46 -13.92 2.75 -12.29
N ALA A 47 -13.81 1.97 -11.21
CA ALA A 47 -12.90 2.30 -10.12
C ALA A 47 -11.49 2.59 -10.65
N SER A 48 -11.04 3.82 -10.45
CA SER A 48 -9.79 4.27 -11.03
C SER A 48 -8.67 4.02 -10.04
N LEU A 49 -7.63 3.29 -10.46
CA LEU A 49 -6.43 3.12 -9.64
C LEU A 49 -5.88 4.49 -9.27
N LEU A 50 -5.79 4.77 -7.97
CA LEU A 50 -5.43 6.08 -7.46
C LEU A 50 -4.04 6.49 -7.99
N SER A 51 -3.09 5.55 -8.10
CA SER A 51 -1.77 5.83 -8.67
C SER A 51 -1.77 6.23 -10.14
N ALA A 52 -2.74 5.75 -10.92
CA ALA A 52 -2.88 6.10 -12.34
C ALA A 52 -3.67 7.40 -12.52
N TRP A 53 -4.62 7.66 -11.62
CA TRP A 53 -5.53 8.78 -11.67
C TRP A 53 -4.94 10.08 -11.09
N LEU A 54 -4.22 10.01 -9.97
CA LEU A 54 -3.63 11.17 -9.29
C LEU A 54 -2.80 12.10 -10.21
N PRO A 55 -1.99 11.62 -11.16
CA PRO A 55 -1.24 12.50 -12.06
C PRO A 55 -2.09 13.28 -13.08
N GLN A 56 -3.37 12.90 -13.27
CA GLN A 56 -4.22 13.38 -14.37
C GLN A 56 -5.21 14.47 -13.94
N VAL A 57 -5.40 14.68 -12.64
CA VAL A 57 -6.38 15.62 -12.08
C VAL A 57 -5.75 16.92 -11.60
N ASP A 58 -6.55 17.93 -11.31
CA ASP A 58 -6.07 19.15 -10.65
C ASP A 58 -5.71 18.91 -9.17
N ALA A 59 -5.06 19.90 -8.55
CA ALA A 59 -4.56 19.79 -7.18
C ALA A 59 -5.68 19.65 -6.14
N ASP A 60 -6.79 20.38 -6.29
CA ASP A 60 -7.90 20.37 -5.31
C ASP A 60 -8.63 19.02 -5.35
N THR A 61 -8.85 18.50 -6.56
CA THR A 61 -9.41 17.17 -6.80
C THR A 61 -8.49 16.09 -6.23
N ALA A 62 -7.17 16.21 -6.42
CA ALA A 62 -6.20 15.28 -5.84
C ALA A 62 -6.21 15.31 -4.30
N LEU A 63 -6.24 16.49 -3.67
CA LEU A 63 -6.29 16.62 -2.22
C LEU A 63 -7.59 16.07 -1.63
N SER A 64 -8.72 16.29 -2.30
CA SER A 64 -10.01 15.74 -1.88
C SER A 64 -10.01 14.20 -1.89
N ALA A 65 -9.47 13.59 -2.95
CA ALA A 65 -9.27 12.15 -3.02
C ALA A 65 -8.32 11.62 -1.92
N LEU A 66 -7.25 12.35 -1.62
CA LEU A 66 -6.30 11.98 -0.57
C LEU A 66 -6.94 12.10 0.83
N GLU A 67 -7.81 13.07 1.07
CA GLU A 67 -8.62 13.21 2.30
C GLU A 67 -9.47 11.96 2.55
N GLU A 68 -10.17 11.46 1.52
CA GLU A 68 -10.99 10.25 1.64
C GLU A 68 -10.13 9.01 1.96
N VAL A 69 -9.04 8.81 1.22
CA VAL A 69 -8.14 7.67 1.40
C VAL A 69 -7.44 7.72 2.76
N ALA A 70 -6.94 8.89 3.17
CA ALA A 70 -6.34 9.10 4.49
C ALA A 70 -7.38 8.86 5.60
N GLY A 71 -8.63 9.28 5.39
CA GLY A 71 -9.76 8.99 6.27
C GLY A 71 -10.00 7.49 6.44
N ALA A 72 -9.97 6.71 5.35
CA ALA A 72 -10.08 5.26 5.38
C ALA A 72 -8.91 4.59 6.11
N VAL A 73 -7.67 5.06 5.88
CA VAL A 73 -6.47 4.60 6.60
C VAL A 73 -6.58 4.88 8.10
N ALA A 74 -7.02 6.08 8.49
CA ALA A 74 -7.23 6.42 9.90
C ALA A 74 -8.41 5.63 10.51
N GLY A 75 -9.45 5.34 9.71
CA GLY A 75 -10.55 4.44 10.05
C GLY A 75 -10.05 3.04 10.39
N PHE A 76 -9.23 2.46 9.50
CA PHE A 76 -8.59 1.17 9.70
C PHE A 76 -7.88 1.07 11.05
N TRP A 77 -6.97 2.01 11.32
CA TRP A 77 -6.17 1.99 12.53
C TRP A 77 -7.00 2.12 13.81
N ARG A 78 -8.10 2.87 13.78
CA ARG A 78 -9.07 2.90 14.89
C ARG A 78 -9.80 1.57 15.04
N GLY A 79 -10.22 0.95 13.93
CA GLY A 79 -10.91 -0.35 13.92
C GLY A 79 -10.05 -1.50 14.48
N VAL A 80 -8.73 -1.39 14.36
CA VAL A 80 -7.78 -2.41 14.84
C VAL A 80 -7.06 -2.06 16.13
N ALA A 81 -7.31 -0.90 16.74
CA ALA A 81 -6.54 -0.40 17.89
C ALA A 81 -6.56 -1.33 19.12
N GLN A 82 -7.64 -2.10 19.29
CA GLN A 82 -7.82 -3.04 20.42
C GLN A 82 -7.44 -4.49 20.06
N ARG A 83 -6.94 -4.73 18.85
CA ARG A 83 -6.55 -6.07 18.41
C ARG A 83 -5.20 -6.43 19.04
N PRO A 84 -5.07 -7.59 19.72
CA PRO A 84 -3.80 -8.03 20.28
C PRO A 84 -2.81 -8.48 19.20
N GLU A 85 -3.28 -8.82 18.00
CA GLU A 85 -2.44 -9.20 16.88
C GLU A 85 -1.70 -7.99 16.32
N ARG A 86 -0.47 -8.21 15.84
CA ARG A 86 0.20 -7.19 15.04
C ARG A 86 -0.52 -7.13 13.70
N ILE A 87 -1.05 -5.97 13.35
CA ILE A 87 -1.79 -5.72 12.11
C ILE A 87 -1.09 -4.59 11.37
N GLY A 88 -0.90 -4.72 10.07
CA GLY A 88 -0.24 -3.71 9.26
C GLY A 88 -1.01 -3.41 7.99
N LEU A 89 -0.81 -2.20 7.49
CA LEU A 89 -1.45 -1.63 6.31
C LEU A 89 -0.41 -0.94 5.43
N HIS A 90 -0.27 -1.45 4.21
CA HIS A 90 0.59 -0.82 3.22
C HIS A 90 -0.20 0.19 2.39
N ALA A 91 -0.35 1.40 2.92
CA ALA A 91 -1.21 2.42 2.33
C ALA A 91 -0.58 3.20 1.15
N ALA A 92 0.10 2.51 0.22
CA ALA A 92 0.63 3.16 -0.98
C ALA A 92 -0.49 3.49 -1.98
N PRO A 93 -0.42 4.60 -2.76
CA PRO A 93 -1.49 4.96 -3.70
C PRO A 93 -1.86 3.87 -4.72
N ARG A 94 -0.91 3.03 -5.13
CA ARG A 94 -1.18 1.90 -6.06
C ARG A 94 -2.07 0.82 -5.46
N ASN A 95 -2.21 0.79 -4.15
CA ASN A 95 -3.01 -0.18 -3.41
C ASN A 95 -4.45 0.31 -3.19
N PHE A 96 -4.81 1.47 -3.74
CA PHE A 96 -6.16 2.02 -3.67
C PHE A 96 -6.74 2.26 -5.05
N ALA A 97 -8.05 2.05 -5.17
CA ALA A 97 -8.88 2.61 -6.22
C ALA A 97 -9.95 3.52 -5.58
N LEU A 98 -10.50 4.43 -6.38
CA LEU A 98 -11.66 5.24 -6.00
C LEU A 98 -12.84 4.88 -6.90
N ASP A 99 -14.01 4.67 -6.28
CA ASP A 99 -15.30 4.56 -6.93
C ASP A 99 -16.31 5.56 -6.30
N ASP A 100 -17.56 5.55 -6.75
CA ASP A 100 -18.62 6.46 -6.29
C ASP A 100 -18.94 6.34 -4.78
N HIS A 101 -18.44 5.29 -4.13
CA HIS A 101 -18.61 5.02 -2.70
C HIS A 101 -17.32 5.25 -1.91
N GLY A 102 -16.28 5.82 -2.54
CA GLY A 102 -15.01 6.18 -1.93
C GLY A 102 -13.89 5.15 -2.13
N PRO A 103 -12.90 5.10 -1.22
CA PRO A 103 -11.69 4.31 -1.42
C PRO A 103 -11.92 2.81 -1.24
N VAL A 104 -11.41 2.04 -2.19
CA VAL A 104 -11.34 0.58 -2.17
C VAL A 104 -9.88 0.16 -2.07
N PHE A 105 -9.55 -0.61 -1.05
CA PHE A 105 -8.21 -1.13 -0.82
C PHE A 105 -8.03 -2.44 -1.59
N LEU A 106 -6.98 -2.49 -2.43
CA LEU A 106 -6.72 -3.57 -3.36
C LEU A 106 -5.61 -4.50 -2.88
N ASP A 107 -4.73 -4.03 -1.99
CA ASP A 107 -3.62 -4.86 -1.55
C ASP A 107 -4.06 -5.84 -0.48
N THR A 108 -4.21 -7.09 -0.89
CA THR A 108 -4.47 -8.19 0.02
C THR A 108 -3.22 -9.02 0.29
N PHE A 109 -2.01 -8.47 0.06
CA PHE A 109 -0.79 -9.10 0.58
C PHE A 109 -1.08 -9.46 2.03
N PRO A 110 -0.97 -10.76 2.39
CA PRO A 110 -1.76 -11.40 3.43
C PRO A 110 -1.84 -10.44 4.59
N PRO A 111 -3.06 -10.03 4.99
CA PRO A 111 -3.21 -8.98 5.98
C PRO A 111 -2.25 -9.35 7.08
N LEU A 112 -1.35 -8.43 7.43
CA LEU A 112 -0.20 -8.68 8.30
C LEU A 112 -0.61 -9.11 9.72
N ILE A 113 -1.88 -9.44 9.90
CA ILE A 113 -2.64 -9.98 11.01
C ILE A 113 -2.15 -11.38 11.33
N GLY A 114 -1.58 -11.51 12.53
CA GLY A 114 -1.19 -12.80 13.10
C GLY A 114 0.26 -13.22 12.80
N TYR A 115 1.02 -12.45 12.03
CA TYR A 115 2.45 -12.68 11.83
C TYR A 115 3.28 -11.68 12.64
N SER A 116 4.24 -12.20 13.40
CA SER A 116 5.24 -11.34 14.04
C SER A 116 6.14 -10.69 12.97
N ARG A 117 6.87 -9.64 13.36
CA ARG A 117 7.87 -8.99 12.50
C ARG A 117 8.87 -9.98 11.90
N GLU A 118 9.24 -10.96 12.70
CA GLU A 118 10.17 -12.00 12.31
C GLU A 118 9.56 -12.95 11.28
N ASP A 119 8.30 -13.34 11.49
CA ASP A 119 7.57 -14.19 10.55
C ASP A 119 7.39 -13.50 9.19
N MET A 120 7.15 -12.18 9.21
CA MET A 120 7.01 -11.41 7.98
C MET A 120 8.34 -11.23 7.25
N GLY A 121 9.42 -10.98 7.98
CA GLY A 121 10.77 -11.02 7.41
C GLY A 121 11.07 -12.36 6.73
N ARG A 122 10.71 -13.47 7.37
CA ARG A 122 10.88 -14.83 6.81
C ARG A 122 9.99 -15.06 5.59
N LEU A 123 8.73 -14.62 5.60
CA LEU A 123 7.81 -14.75 4.47
C LEU A 123 8.28 -13.92 3.26
N ILE A 124 8.66 -12.66 3.45
CA ILE A 124 9.20 -11.80 2.39
C ILE A 124 10.49 -12.40 1.80
N LEU A 125 11.39 -12.91 2.65
CA LEU A 125 12.61 -13.57 2.18
C LEU A 125 12.32 -14.88 1.42
N ARG A 126 11.31 -15.65 1.85
CA ARG A 126 10.91 -16.92 1.24
C ARG A 126 10.21 -16.74 -0.10
N PHE A 127 9.38 -15.71 -0.25
CA PHE A 127 8.62 -15.42 -1.47
C PHE A 127 9.29 -14.37 -2.38
N SER A 128 10.41 -13.77 -1.96
CA SER A 128 11.20 -12.90 -2.82
C SER A 128 11.97 -13.71 -3.88
N GLU A 129 11.52 -13.62 -5.12
CA GLU A 129 12.24 -14.10 -6.30
C GLU A 129 13.54 -13.31 -6.58
N SER A 130 13.71 -12.14 -5.93
CA SER A 130 14.92 -11.33 -6.09
C SER A 130 16.06 -11.82 -5.20
N GLY A 131 17.14 -12.31 -5.81
CA GLY A 131 18.40 -12.65 -5.10
C GLY A 131 19.04 -11.45 -4.38
N LEU A 132 18.73 -10.23 -4.83
CA LEU A 132 19.21 -8.98 -4.21
C LEU A 132 18.57 -8.73 -2.83
N ILE A 133 17.28 -9.04 -2.68
CA ILE A 133 16.55 -8.88 -1.41
C ILE A 133 17.04 -9.91 -0.37
N ARG A 134 17.38 -11.13 -0.81
CA ARG A 134 18.03 -12.13 0.06
C ARG A 134 19.40 -11.66 0.54
N GLY A 135 20.16 -10.98 -0.31
CA GLY A 135 21.48 -10.43 0.04
C GLY A 135 21.42 -9.19 0.95
N ILE A 136 20.46 -8.29 0.73
CA ILE A 136 20.31 -7.06 1.53
C ILE A 136 19.88 -7.39 2.98
N GLY A 137 19.06 -8.43 3.17
CA GLY A 137 18.64 -8.90 4.50
C GLY A 137 19.81 -9.29 5.41
N THR A 138 20.93 -9.74 4.83
CA THR A 138 22.12 -10.17 5.57
C THR A 138 23.06 -9.00 5.89
N VAL A 139 23.06 -7.92 5.08
CA VAL A 139 24.06 -6.83 5.18
C VAL A 139 23.52 -5.58 5.88
N LEU A 140 22.23 -5.27 5.79
CA LEU A 140 21.62 -4.09 6.45
C LEU A 140 20.22 -4.39 7.02
N PRO A 141 20.12 -5.20 8.09
CA PRO A 141 18.83 -5.50 8.74
C PRO A 141 18.08 -4.24 9.19
N GLY A 142 18.77 -3.15 9.55
CA GLY A 142 18.15 -1.89 9.99
C GLY A 142 17.27 -1.20 8.93
N ARG A 143 17.62 -1.25 7.63
CA ARG A 143 16.86 -0.56 6.58
C ARG A 143 15.58 -1.27 6.16
N VAL A 144 15.61 -2.61 6.13
CA VAL A 144 14.40 -3.42 5.86
C VAL A 144 13.40 -3.25 7.02
N ARG A 145 13.92 -3.12 8.24
CA ARG A 145 13.18 -2.87 9.48
C ARG A 145 12.42 -1.53 9.45
N GLU A 146 13.05 -0.45 9.03
CA GLU A 146 12.41 0.88 8.89
C GLU A 146 11.25 0.89 7.89
N ILE A 147 11.38 0.14 6.79
CA ILE A 147 10.34 0.05 5.75
C ILE A 147 9.13 -0.74 6.26
N GLN A 148 9.38 -1.84 6.97
CA GLN A 148 8.30 -2.65 7.54
C GLN A 148 7.58 -1.93 8.68
N ASP A 149 8.30 -1.20 9.55
CA ASP A 149 7.70 -0.49 10.68
C ASP A 149 6.69 0.57 10.24
N ALA A 150 6.89 1.16 9.06
CA ALA A 150 5.93 2.10 8.48
C ALA A 150 4.55 1.47 8.23
N TRP A 151 4.48 0.18 7.90
CA TRP A 151 3.21 -0.50 7.67
C TRP A 151 2.48 -0.82 8.96
N TYR A 152 3.15 -0.77 10.11
CA TYR A 152 2.59 -1.18 11.41
C TYR A 152 2.17 0.01 12.29
N THR A 153 2.15 1.22 11.75
CA THR A 153 1.71 2.41 12.49
C THR A 153 0.77 3.29 11.66
N PRO A 154 -0.13 4.05 12.30
CA PRO A 154 -0.98 5.04 11.61
C PRO A 154 -0.15 6.08 10.86
N ALA A 155 0.83 6.68 11.55
CA ALA A 155 1.72 7.68 10.97
C ALA A 155 2.52 7.12 9.78
N GLY A 156 3.08 5.91 9.90
CA GLY A 156 3.86 5.29 8.83
C GLY A 156 3.04 4.95 7.59
N SER A 157 1.79 4.53 7.78
CA SER A 157 0.84 4.23 6.69
C SER A 157 0.50 5.51 5.94
N LEU A 158 0.11 6.56 6.66
CA LEU A 158 -0.22 7.86 6.07
C LEU A 158 0.98 8.49 5.38
N LEU A 159 2.18 8.40 5.96
CA LEU A 159 3.40 8.87 5.30
C LEU A 159 3.65 8.13 3.98
N THR A 160 3.31 6.84 3.90
CA THR A 160 3.45 6.04 2.66
C THR A 160 2.48 6.50 1.58
N LEU A 161 1.25 6.86 1.98
CA LEU A 161 0.27 7.46 1.08
C LEU A 161 0.79 8.81 0.54
N ILE A 162 1.20 9.70 1.44
CA ILE A 162 1.60 11.08 1.12
C ILE A 162 2.87 11.10 0.26
N GLU A 163 3.91 10.36 0.62
CA GLU A 163 5.13 10.27 -0.18
C GLU A 163 4.86 9.66 -1.56
N GLY A 164 3.97 8.68 -1.64
CA GLY A 164 3.53 8.10 -2.91
C GLY A 164 2.80 9.13 -3.77
N ALA A 165 1.90 9.93 -3.18
CA ALA A 165 1.21 11.00 -3.87
C ALA A 165 2.18 12.09 -4.35
N MET A 166 3.09 12.55 -3.49
CA MET A 166 4.14 13.51 -3.86
C MET A 166 5.02 13.01 -5.03
N ALA A 167 5.29 11.70 -5.11
CA ALA A 167 6.06 11.12 -6.20
C ALA A 167 5.29 11.06 -7.55
N LEU A 168 3.95 11.11 -7.49
CA LEU A 168 3.05 11.07 -8.65
C LEU A 168 2.63 12.46 -9.13
N ARG A 169 2.88 13.50 -8.33
CA ARG A 169 2.46 14.88 -8.58
C ARG A 169 3.63 15.78 -8.96
N PRO A 170 3.38 16.93 -9.62
CA PRO A 170 4.40 17.94 -9.86
C PRO A 170 5.09 18.38 -8.56
N ALA A 171 6.42 18.52 -8.58
CA ALA A 171 7.20 18.89 -7.39
C ALA A 171 6.80 20.24 -6.78
N ALA A 172 6.25 21.15 -7.58
CA ALA A 172 5.73 22.45 -7.13
C ALA A 172 4.55 22.33 -6.16
N GLU A 173 3.84 21.20 -6.15
CA GLU A 173 2.68 20.95 -5.29
C GLU A 173 3.06 20.27 -3.96
N ALA A 174 4.33 19.89 -3.78
CA ALA A 174 4.81 19.25 -2.55
C ALA A 174 4.51 20.07 -1.28
N PRO A 175 4.65 21.41 -1.24
CA PRO A 175 4.28 22.19 -0.06
C PRO A 175 2.79 22.06 0.29
N ALA A 176 1.90 22.19 -0.70
CA ALA A 176 0.45 22.09 -0.51
C ALA A 176 0.04 20.70 0.04
N LEU A 177 0.65 19.63 -0.47
CA LEU A 177 0.44 18.26 0.04
C LEU A 177 0.91 18.10 1.50
N LYS A 178 2.04 18.73 1.88
CA LYS A 178 2.54 18.68 3.26
C LYS A 178 1.68 19.50 4.22
N ASP A 179 1.21 20.67 3.78
CA ASP A 179 0.33 21.54 4.56
C ASP A 179 -1.01 20.84 4.81
N TRP A 180 -1.61 20.26 3.75
CA TRP A 180 -2.80 19.43 3.88
C TRP A 180 -2.57 18.27 4.86
N ALA A 181 -1.48 17.50 4.71
CA ALA A 181 -1.19 16.36 5.58
C ALA A 181 -1.04 16.76 7.06
N THR A 182 -0.42 17.93 7.30
CA THR A 182 -0.29 18.49 8.65
C THR A 182 -1.64 18.87 9.23
N GLY A 183 -2.51 19.50 8.42
CA GLY A 183 -3.89 19.82 8.80
C GLY A 183 -4.73 18.59 9.10
N PHE A 184 -4.66 17.57 8.23
CA PHE A 184 -5.33 16.28 8.43
C PHE A 184 -4.91 15.64 9.75
N ALA A 185 -3.61 15.58 10.02
CA ALA A 185 -3.07 14.99 11.24
C ALA A 185 -3.52 15.74 12.50
N ALA A 186 -3.54 17.06 12.45
CA ALA A 186 -4.05 17.88 13.55
C ALA A 186 -5.53 17.63 13.85
N ALA A 187 -6.34 17.36 12.82
CA ALA A 187 -7.78 17.15 12.96
C ALA A 187 -8.18 15.71 13.30
N ARG A 188 -7.43 14.70 12.84
CA ARG A 188 -7.88 13.29 12.81
C ARG A 188 -7.02 12.31 13.60
N LEU A 189 -5.81 12.68 14.02
CA LEU A 189 -4.88 11.76 14.67
C LEU A 189 -4.65 12.08 16.15
N PRO A 190 -4.39 11.06 16.99
CA PRO A 190 -3.85 11.27 18.34
C PRO A 190 -2.51 12.00 18.31
N GLU A 191 -2.15 12.65 19.43
CA GLU A 191 -0.94 13.46 19.54
C GLU A 191 0.34 12.74 19.09
N ALA A 192 0.54 11.50 19.55
CA ALA A 192 1.73 10.73 19.25
C ALA A 192 1.86 10.41 17.76
N ASP A 193 0.77 10.00 17.11
CA ASP A 193 0.75 9.71 15.67
C ASP A 193 0.89 10.98 14.83
N ARG A 194 0.28 12.08 15.27
CA ARG A 194 0.44 13.40 14.65
C ARG A 194 1.90 13.85 14.66
N ALA A 195 2.55 13.79 15.83
CA ALA A 195 3.95 14.18 15.98
C ALA A 195 4.87 13.32 15.08
N ALA A 196 4.65 12.00 15.06
CA ALA A 196 5.41 11.07 14.22
C ALA A 196 5.21 11.33 12.72
N LEU A 197 3.98 11.65 12.28
CA LEU A 197 3.72 11.99 10.89
C LEU A 197 4.43 13.29 10.50
N VAL A 198 4.30 14.34 11.30
CA VAL A 198 4.93 15.65 11.04
C VAL A 198 6.45 15.51 11.00
N GLU A 199 7.06 14.75 11.92
CA GLU A 199 8.48 14.44 11.88
C GLU A 199 8.85 13.72 10.56
N GLY A 200 8.07 12.72 10.16
CA GLY A 200 8.24 12.01 8.91
C GLY A 200 8.17 12.89 7.65
N LEU A 201 7.27 13.88 7.60
CA LEU A 201 7.15 14.81 6.46
C LEU A 201 8.36 15.73 6.28
N THR A 202 9.14 15.92 7.35
CA THR A 202 10.39 16.71 7.33
C THR A 202 11.63 15.89 6.98
N ARG A 203 11.55 14.54 7.06
CA ARG A 203 12.69 13.65 6.82
C ARG A 203 12.45 12.74 5.62
N PRO A 204 13.25 12.82 4.55
CA PRO A 204 13.11 11.91 3.42
C PRO A 204 13.39 10.46 3.86
N ARG A 205 12.41 9.55 3.68
CA ARG A 205 12.64 8.12 3.93
C ARG A 205 13.56 7.50 2.88
N PRO A 206 14.41 6.52 3.25
CA PRO A 206 15.23 5.81 2.29
C PRO A 206 14.36 4.95 1.36
N ILE A 207 14.20 5.39 0.11
CA ILE A 207 13.52 4.62 -0.94
C ILE A 207 14.46 3.50 -1.42
N LEU A 208 14.07 2.24 -1.27
CA LEU A 208 14.70 1.13 -1.99
C LEU A 208 14.28 1.20 -3.46
N ARG A 209 15.02 1.99 -4.26
CA ARG A 209 14.88 1.93 -5.72
C ARG A 209 15.48 0.61 -6.21
N PRO A 210 14.79 -0.19 -7.05
CA PRO A 210 15.45 -1.25 -7.77
C PRO A 210 16.58 -0.63 -8.60
N SER A 211 17.80 -1.10 -8.38
CA SER A 211 18.97 -0.70 -9.16
C SER A 211 18.68 -0.89 -10.65
N ARG A 212 18.75 0.20 -11.43
CA ARG A 212 18.68 0.17 -12.91
C ARG A 212 19.81 -0.64 -13.56
N ARG A 213 20.79 -1.17 -12.80
CA ARG A 213 21.89 -2.01 -13.33
C ARG A 213 21.55 -3.50 -13.48
N GLY A 214 20.34 -3.95 -13.15
CA GLY A 214 19.96 -5.37 -13.26
C GLY A 214 19.11 -5.77 -14.48
N LEU A 215 18.54 -4.82 -15.23
CA LEU A 215 17.62 -5.08 -16.35
C LEU A 215 18.37 -5.33 -17.67
N ARG A 216 19.34 -6.26 -17.67
CA ARG A 216 19.89 -6.89 -18.87
C ARG A 216 20.51 -8.25 -18.54
N VAL A 217 19.70 -9.20 -18.07
CA VAL A 217 19.92 -10.64 -18.29
C VAL A 217 18.54 -11.30 -18.25
N GLY A 218 18.12 -11.95 -19.35
CA GLY A 218 16.91 -12.77 -19.37
C GLY A 218 15.93 -12.51 -20.53
N SER A 219 16.35 -11.92 -21.64
CA SER A 219 15.76 -12.33 -22.93
C SER A 219 16.16 -13.78 -23.16
N ASN A 220 15.18 -14.65 -23.42
CA ASN A 220 15.26 -16.08 -23.75
C ASN A 220 15.02 -17.03 -22.57
N LEU A 221 13.75 -17.41 -22.35
CA LEU A 221 13.23 -18.77 -22.59
C LEU A 221 11.91 -18.99 -21.80
N ARG A 222 10.80 -18.86 -22.51
CA ARG A 222 9.71 -19.85 -22.51
C ARG A 222 9.45 -20.16 -24.00
N PRO A 223 9.24 -21.41 -24.42
CA PRO A 223 7.98 -22.10 -24.11
C PRO A 223 8.10 -23.63 -23.88
N ASN A 224 7.12 -24.20 -23.17
CA ASN A 224 6.74 -25.63 -23.12
C ASN A 224 7.87 -26.69 -23.08
N ALA A 225 8.13 -27.22 -21.89
CA ALA A 225 8.39 -28.64 -21.61
C ALA A 225 8.27 -28.88 -20.10
#